data_AF-A0A7K2KYZ0-F1
#
_entry.id   AF-A0A7K2KYZ0-F1
#
_cell.length_a   1.000
_cell.length_b   1.000
_cell.length_c   1.000
_cell.angle_alpha   90.00
_cell.angle_beta   90.00
_cell.angle_gamma   90.00
#
_symmetry.space_group_name_H-M   'P 1'
#
loop_
_entity.id
_entity.type
_entity.pdbx_description
1 polymer ?
#
loop_
_entity_poly.entity_id
_entity_poly.type
_entity_poly.pdbx_seq_one_letter_code
_entity_poly.pdbx_strand_id
1 'polypeptide(L)'
;MTGARHDGARRDGTRRDGARGRGGRAAGAAAGALLTLTAVVAAAAPAQAAGYRYWSFWESGGGTAWSYATQGPATARPADGDAIGFRFAISSGTDDTSRPSTAPDFATICGDTAVQDGSKRIAVVVDFGGPADAPPGEAPPTPPVETGCAQVRTDATAAEALAEVAKPLRYDGAAMLCGIAGYPARGCGEAVA
;
A
#
# COMPACT_ATOMS: atom_id res chain seq x y z
N MET A 1 -37.89 30.78 -16.95
CA MET A 1 -38.29 32.21 -17.00
C MET A 1 -37.98 32.83 -15.64
N THR A 2 -37.45 34.06 -15.65
CA THR A 2 -37.29 34.97 -14.49
C THR A 2 -36.12 34.58 -13.55
N GLY A 3 -34.97 35.26 -13.46
CA GLY A 3 -34.59 36.61 -13.84
C GLY A 3 -34.69 37.56 -12.64
N ALA A 4 -33.55 37.94 -12.03
CA ALA A 4 -33.34 39.26 -11.42
C ALA A 4 -31.88 39.45 -10.98
N ARG A 5 -31.24 40.45 -11.58
CA ARG A 5 -29.99 41.08 -11.15
C ARG A 5 -30.31 42.09 -10.05
N HIS A 6 -29.35 42.37 -9.16
CA HIS A 6 -29.28 43.69 -8.53
C HIS A 6 -27.83 44.22 -8.52
N ASP A 7 -27.66 45.28 -9.31
CA ASP A 7 -26.59 46.28 -9.28
C ASP A 7 -26.72 47.22 -8.07
N GLY A 8 -25.61 47.89 -7.73
CA GLY A 8 -25.64 49.19 -7.04
C GLY A 8 -24.89 49.20 -5.70
N ALA A 9 -23.57 49.42 -5.62
CA ALA A 9 -22.79 50.62 -5.92
C ALA A 9 -22.69 51.63 -4.76
N ARG A 10 -21.42 51.97 -4.43
CA ARG A 10 -20.90 53.31 -4.06
C ARG A 10 -21.33 53.79 -2.66
N ARG A 11 -20.58 54.59 -1.89
CA ARG A 11 -19.42 55.51 -1.95
C ARG A 11 -19.35 56.04 -0.50
N ASP A 12 -18.44 56.86 0.02
CA ASP A 12 -17.25 57.60 -0.36
C ASP A 12 -16.71 58.10 1.01
N GLY A 13 -15.46 58.56 1.02
CA GLY A 13 -15.13 59.71 1.87
C GLY A 13 -13.98 59.45 2.84
N THR A 14 -12.71 59.65 2.45
CA THR A 14 -11.99 60.95 2.45
C THR A 14 -11.79 61.50 3.87
N ARG A 15 -10.64 62.02 4.29
CA ARG A 15 -9.49 62.61 3.59
C ARG A 15 -8.46 63.04 4.65
N ARG A 16 -7.34 63.53 4.12
CA ARG A 16 -6.44 64.61 4.62
C ARG A 16 -5.09 64.12 5.13
N ASP A 17 -3.98 64.81 4.90
CA ASP A 17 -3.60 65.82 3.90
C ASP A 17 -2.08 66.02 4.07
N GLY A 18 -1.38 66.23 2.93
CA GLY A 18 -0.20 67.09 2.81
C GLY A 18 1.14 66.61 3.40
N ALA A 19 2.31 67.07 2.92
CA ALA A 19 2.59 68.02 1.86
C ALA A 19 4.08 67.96 1.45
N ARG A 20 4.32 68.20 0.16
CA ARG A 20 5.38 69.02 -0.49
C ARG A 20 6.87 68.87 -0.11
N GLY A 21 7.70 68.77 -1.14
CA GLY A 21 9.05 69.38 -1.20
C GLY A 21 10.03 68.67 -2.14
N ARG A 22 10.08 69.05 -3.42
CA ARG A 22 11.19 69.81 -4.07
C ARG A 22 12.53 69.07 -4.25
N GLY A 23 12.84 68.73 -5.51
CA GLY A 23 14.00 69.29 -6.23
C GLY A 23 15.37 68.60 -6.12
N GLY A 24 15.87 68.11 -7.27
CA GLY A 24 17.14 68.59 -7.82
C GLY A 24 18.45 67.83 -7.52
N ARG A 25 18.91 67.09 -8.55
CA ARG A 25 20.28 66.95 -9.09
C ARG A 25 21.41 66.29 -8.24
N ALA A 26 21.80 65.12 -8.77
CA ALA A 26 23.13 64.74 -9.28
C ALA A 26 24.37 64.61 -8.36
N ALA A 27 25.03 63.46 -8.58
CA ALA A 27 26.46 63.16 -8.52
C ALA A 27 27.13 62.98 -7.14
N GLY A 28 27.82 61.83 -6.99
CA GLY A 28 28.83 61.66 -5.95
C GLY A 28 29.02 60.20 -5.53
N ALA A 29 30.16 59.64 -5.91
CA ALA A 29 30.65 58.28 -5.68
C ALA A 29 30.55 57.75 -4.24
N ALA A 30 30.41 56.43 -4.08
CA ALA A 30 31.40 55.58 -3.40
C ALA A 30 30.93 54.12 -3.27
N ALA A 31 31.80 53.22 -3.71
CA ALA A 31 32.17 51.97 -3.07
C ALA A 31 31.08 50.98 -2.57
N GLY A 32 31.04 49.83 -3.23
CA GLY A 32 31.19 48.55 -2.53
C GLY A 32 29.91 47.93 -1.95
N ALA A 33 29.22 47.15 -2.77
CA ALA A 33 28.57 45.92 -2.31
C ALA A 33 28.29 45.03 -3.52
N LEU A 34 29.28 44.24 -3.93
CA LEU A 34 29.02 43.09 -4.78
C LEU A 34 28.29 42.06 -3.91
N LEU A 35 26.95 42.10 -3.89
CA LEU A 35 26.15 41.00 -3.34
C LEU A 35 26.39 39.77 -4.23
N THR A 36 27.33 38.93 -3.84
CA THR A 36 27.38 37.54 -4.31
C THR A 36 26.16 36.84 -3.73
N LEU A 37 25.06 36.76 -4.49
CA LEU A 37 24.01 35.79 -4.21
C LEU A 37 24.62 34.40 -4.46
N THR A 38 25.20 33.81 -3.41
CA THR A 38 25.48 32.38 -3.38
C THR A 38 24.13 31.66 -3.48
N ALA A 39 23.82 31.18 -4.68
CA ALA A 39 22.74 30.25 -4.90
C ALA A 39 23.02 28.99 -4.07
N VAL A 40 22.35 28.86 -2.93
CA VAL A 40 22.30 27.59 -2.20
C VAL A 40 21.47 26.65 -3.07
N VAL A 41 22.14 25.88 -3.93
CA VAL A 41 21.54 24.71 -4.54
C VAL A 41 21.35 23.71 -3.41
N ALA A 42 20.18 23.76 -2.77
CA ALA A 42 19.74 22.67 -1.92
C ALA A 42 19.63 21.45 -2.85
N ALA A 43 20.60 20.54 -2.76
CA ALA A 43 20.47 19.23 -3.36
C ALA A 43 19.26 18.56 -2.70
N ALA A 44 18.10 18.65 -3.35
CA ALA A 44 16.99 17.78 -3.03
C ALA A 44 17.49 16.36 -3.31
N ALA A 45 17.84 15.62 -2.26
CA ALA A 45 18.05 14.18 -2.40
C ALA A 45 16.80 13.60 -3.09
N PRO A 46 16.96 12.68 -4.05
CA PRO A 46 15.81 12.05 -4.67
C PRO A 46 14.95 11.47 -3.54
N ALA A 47 13.67 11.83 -3.51
CA ALA A 47 12.70 11.17 -2.65
C ALA A 47 12.59 9.73 -3.15
N GLN A 48 13.45 8.86 -2.62
CA GLN A 48 13.31 7.42 -2.81
C GLN A 48 11.93 7.08 -2.24
N ALA A 49 11.05 6.54 -3.09
CA ALA A 49 9.80 6.01 -2.60
C ALA A 49 10.16 4.89 -1.63
N ALA A 50 10.01 5.16 -0.33
CA ALA A 50 10.23 4.14 0.69
C ALA A 50 9.33 2.96 0.33
N GLY A 51 9.94 1.80 0.11
CA GLY A 51 9.18 0.56 -0.01
C GLY A 51 8.57 0.21 1.35
N TYR A 52 7.67 -0.76 1.38
CA TYR A 52 7.13 -1.27 2.64
C TYR A 52 7.16 -2.79 2.62
N ARG A 53 7.52 -3.43 3.74
CA ARG A 53 7.43 -4.89 3.89
C ARG A 53 6.02 -5.30 4.27
N TYR A 54 5.39 -6.16 3.50
CA TYR A 54 3.98 -6.50 3.73
C TYR A 54 3.61 -7.87 3.16
N TRP A 55 2.47 -8.39 3.60
CA TRP A 55 1.78 -9.51 2.95
C TRP A 55 0.84 -8.98 1.88
N SER A 56 1.15 -9.20 0.62
CA SER A 56 0.21 -8.98 -0.48
C SER A 56 -0.86 -10.06 -0.47
N PHE A 57 -2.05 -9.74 -0.99
CA PHE A 57 -3.19 -10.65 -1.05
C PHE A 57 -3.74 -10.74 -2.47
N TRP A 58 -3.90 -11.97 -2.95
CA TRP A 58 -4.26 -12.30 -4.32
C TRP A 58 -5.36 -13.35 -4.35
N GLU A 59 -6.17 -13.30 -5.40
CA GLU A 59 -7.31 -14.19 -5.59
C GLU A 59 -7.32 -14.75 -7.02
N SER A 60 -7.94 -15.91 -7.18
CA SER A 60 -8.29 -16.47 -8.48
C SER A 60 -9.61 -17.24 -8.39
N GLY A 61 -10.52 -16.97 -9.33
CA GLY A 61 -11.81 -17.65 -9.44
C GLY A 61 -11.71 -19.06 -10.06
N GLY A 62 -10.73 -19.87 -9.63
CA GLY A 62 -10.45 -21.21 -10.17
C GLY A 62 -9.68 -21.24 -11.50
N GLY A 63 -9.13 -20.10 -11.93
CA GLY A 63 -8.22 -20.01 -13.09
C GLY A 63 -6.76 -20.21 -12.71
N THR A 64 -5.85 -20.06 -13.68
CA THR A 64 -4.39 -20.18 -13.44
C THR A 64 -3.69 -18.83 -13.26
N ALA A 65 -4.45 -17.74 -13.19
CA ALA A 65 -3.93 -16.37 -13.11
C ALA A 65 -4.32 -15.72 -11.78
N TRP A 66 -3.34 -15.07 -11.15
CA TRP A 66 -3.55 -14.24 -9.97
C TRP A 66 -4.15 -12.89 -10.35
N SER A 67 -5.14 -12.44 -9.58
CA SER A 67 -5.64 -11.07 -9.56
C SER A 67 -5.37 -10.45 -8.19
N TYR A 68 -4.90 -9.21 -8.15
CA TYR A 68 -4.68 -8.52 -6.88
C TYR A 68 -6.04 -8.33 -6.19
N ALA A 69 -6.13 -8.70 -4.91
CA ALA A 69 -7.40 -8.64 -4.19
C ALA A 69 -7.86 -7.19 -3.98
N THR A 70 -9.14 -6.92 -4.20
CA THR A 70 -9.74 -5.59 -3.97
C THR A 70 -10.36 -5.46 -2.58
N GLN A 71 -10.49 -6.58 -1.86
CA GLN A 71 -10.99 -6.65 -0.50
C GLN A 71 -9.92 -7.27 0.41
N GLY A 72 -9.92 -6.91 1.68
CA GLY A 72 -9.01 -7.52 2.66
C GLY A 72 -9.41 -8.97 2.99
N PRO A 73 -8.48 -9.81 3.49
CA PRO A 73 -8.73 -11.23 3.78
C PRO A 73 -9.88 -11.47 4.77
N ALA A 74 -10.12 -10.54 5.70
CA ALA A 74 -11.20 -10.62 6.69
C ALA A 74 -12.60 -10.35 6.10
N THR A 75 -12.67 -9.85 4.85
CA THR A 75 -13.93 -9.49 4.18
C THR A 75 -14.19 -10.36 2.95
N ALA A 76 -13.14 -10.67 2.19
CA ALA A 76 -13.23 -11.50 1.00
C ALA A 76 -13.80 -12.89 1.33
N ARG A 77 -14.74 -13.38 0.50
CA ARG A 77 -15.38 -14.69 0.64
C ARG A 77 -15.25 -15.47 -0.67
N PRO A 78 -14.11 -16.16 -0.90
CA PRO A 78 -13.92 -16.98 -2.10
C PRO A 78 -14.98 -18.10 -2.20
N ALA A 79 -15.30 -18.53 -3.41
CA ALA A 79 -16.19 -19.65 -3.68
C ALA A 79 -15.49 -21.00 -3.47
N ASP A 80 -16.25 -22.11 -3.48
CA ASP A 80 -15.66 -23.45 -3.63
C ASP A 80 -14.96 -23.54 -4.99
N GLY A 81 -13.72 -24.05 -5.01
CA GLY A 81 -12.92 -24.11 -6.24
C GLY A 81 -12.01 -22.91 -6.47
N ASP A 82 -12.13 -21.85 -5.67
CA ASP A 82 -11.26 -20.69 -5.78
C ASP A 82 -9.89 -20.93 -5.14
N ALA A 83 -8.93 -20.07 -5.50
CA ALA A 83 -7.63 -20.01 -4.87
C ALA A 83 -7.35 -18.62 -4.28
N ILE A 84 -6.69 -18.61 -3.12
CA ILE A 84 -6.17 -17.41 -2.48
C ILE A 84 -4.66 -17.52 -2.29
N GLY A 85 -3.99 -16.37 -2.35
CA GLY A 85 -2.55 -16.28 -2.33
C GLY A 85 -2.05 -15.15 -1.43
N PHE A 86 -1.04 -15.45 -0.63
CA PHE A 86 -0.34 -14.47 0.21
C PHE A 86 1.15 -14.49 -0.14
N ARG A 87 1.74 -13.33 -0.43
CA ARG A 87 3.18 -13.21 -0.70
C ARG A 87 3.79 -12.14 0.21
N PHE A 88 4.77 -12.52 1.03
CA PHE A 88 5.48 -11.56 1.87
C PHE A 88 6.59 -10.90 1.05
N ALA A 89 6.54 -9.59 0.81
CA ALA A 89 7.47 -8.90 -0.07
C ALA A 89 7.79 -7.48 0.39
N ILE A 90 8.83 -6.90 -0.21
CA ILE A 90 9.04 -5.45 -0.21
C ILE A 90 8.33 -4.83 -1.42
N SER A 91 7.39 -3.92 -1.16
CA SER A 91 6.79 -3.12 -2.23
C SER A 91 7.83 -2.21 -2.89
N SER A 92 7.84 -2.18 -4.23
CA SER A 92 8.65 -1.22 -5.00
C SER A 92 7.91 0.09 -5.34
N GLY A 93 6.72 0.32 -4.77
CA GLY A 93 5.89 1.49 -5.06
C GLY A 93 4.66 1.16 -5.91
N THR A 94 4.35 1.99 -6.92
CA THR A 94 3.04 2.00 -7.59
C THR A 94 2.72 0.78 -8.46
N ASP A 95 3.72 0.03 -8.90
CA ASP A 95 3.54 -1.12 -9.81
C ASP A 95 3.86 -2.45 -9.11
N ASP A 96 3.33 -2.63 -7.90
CA ASP A 96 3.60 -3.80 -7.09
C ASP A 96 3.02 -5.08 -7.73
N THR A 97 3.91 -5.99 -8.10
CA THR A 97 3.59 -7.27 -8.74
C THR A 97 3.97 -8.45 -7.87
N SER A 98 4.06 -8.24 -6.54
CA SER A 98 4.42 -9.24 -5.55
C SER A 98 3.36 -10.33 -5.37
N ARG A 99 3.02 -11.05 -6.44
CA ARG A 99 2.15 -12.22 -6.43
C ARG A 99 2.91 -13.46 -5.97
N PRO A 100 2.20 -14.49 -5.45
CA PRO A 100 2.82 -15.76 -5.17
C PRO A 100 3.56 -16.32 -6.40
N SER A 101 4.73 -16.90 -6.16
CA SER A 101 5.55 -17.55 -7.19
C SER A 101 4.90 -18.83 -7.74
N THR A 102 4.04 -19.46 -6.95
CA THR A 102 3.25 -20.62 -7.34
C THR A 102 1.89 -20.19 -7.91
N ALA A 103 1.42 -20.87 -8.95
CA ALA A 103 0.14 -20.60 -9.60
C ALA A 103 -1.07 -20.95 -8.70
N PRO A 104 -2.24 -20.34 -8.90
CA PRO A 104 -3.49 -20.64 -8.19
C PRO A 104 -4.13 -21.96 -8.62
N ASP A 105 -3.39 -23.08 -8.54
CA ASP A 105 -3.83 -24.38 -9.07
C ASP A 105 -4.71 -25.15 -8.07
N PHE A 106 -6.01 -24.84 -8.07
CA PHE A 106 -6.98 -25.53 -7.21
C PHE A 106 -7.02 -27.04 -7.47
N ALA A 107 -6.97 -27.47 -8.73
CA ALA A 107 -7.06 -28.88 -9.07
C ALA A 107 -5.90 -29.69 -8.47
N THR A 108 -4.69 -29.14 -8.53
CA THR A 108 -3.51 -29.77 -7.92
C THR A 108 -3.54 -29.70 -6.39
N ILE A 109 -3.93 -28.56 -5.79
CA ILE A 109 -3.86 -28.36 -4.33
C ILE A 109 -5.01 -29.08 -3.59
N CYS A 110 -6.20 -29.10 -4.16
CA CYS A 110 -7.43 -29.58 -3.51
C CYS A 110 -8.04 -30.81 -4.18
N GLY A 111 -7.46 -31.35 -5.26
CA GLY A 111 -8.05 -32.42 -6.07
C GLY A 111 -8.41 -33.69 -5.29
N ASP A 112 -7.61 -34.02 -4.27
CA ASP A 112 -7.82 -35.19 -3.42
C ASP A 112 -8.73 -34.92 -2.22
N THR A 113 -9.15 -33.67 -2.01
CA THR A 113 -10.05 -33.30 -0.90
C THR A 113 -11.50 -33.55 -1.29
N ALA A 114 -12.14 -34.50 -0.60
CA ALA A 114 -13.54 -34.85 -0.82
C ALA A 114 -14.46 -33.64 -0.57
N VAL A 115 -15.48 -33.50 -1.41
CA VAL A 115 -16.55 -32.52 -1.17
C VAL A 115 -17.35 -32.93 0.07
N GLN A 116 -17.61 -31.98 0.95
CA GLN A 116 -18.43 -32.18 2.14
C GLN A 116 -19.56 -31.15 2.17
N ASP A 117 -20.78 -31.63 2.42
CA ASP A 117 -21.95 -30.76 2.53
C ASP A 117 -21.78 -29.68 3.61
N GLY A 118 -22.22 -28.47 3.29
CA GLY A 118 -22.08 -27.30 4.18
C GLY A 118 -20.67 -26.72 4.25
N SER A 119 -19.74 -27.22 3.43
CA SER A 119 -18.39 -26.69 3.30
C SER A 119 -18.06 -26.24 1.88
N LYS A 120 -16.97 -25.48 1.76
CA LYS A 120 -16.28 -25.16 0.51
C LYS A 120 -14.79 -25.45 0.70
N ARG A 121 -14.11 -25.71 -0.40
CA ARG A 121 -12.68 -25.91 -0.51
C ARG A 121 -12.08 -24.70 -1.21
N ILE A 122 -11.02 -24.17 -0.61
CA ILE A 122 -10.25 -23.07 -1.16
C ILE A 122 -8.80 -23.51 -1.18
N ALA A 123 -8.16 -23.41 -2.34
CA ALA A 123 -6.72 -23.62 -2.42
C ALA A 123 -6.00 -22.40 -1.84
N VAL A 124 -5.11 -22.63 -0.87
CA VAL A 124 -4.34 -21.57 -0.22
C VAL A 124 -2.88 -21.72 -0.62
N VAL A 125 -2.28 -20.62 -1.05
CA VAL A 125 -0.84 -20.50 -1.31
C VAL A 125 -0.26 -19.44 -0.38
N VAL A 126 0.71 -19.84 0.44
CA VAL A 126 1.50 -18.94 1.29
C VAL A 126 2.93 -18.93 0.77
N ASP A 127 3.36 -17.81 0.22
CA ASP A 127 4.72 -17.59 -0.26
C ASP A 127 5.42 -16.61 0.68
N PHE A 128 6.31 -17.14 1.52
CA PHE A 128 7.06 -16.38 2.52
C PHE A 128 8.13 -15.46 1.92
N GLY A 129 8.32 -15.53 0.61
CA GLY A 129 9.28 -14.73 -0.11
C GLY A 129 10.73 -15.16 0.05
N GLY A 130 11.60 -14.32 -0.48
CA GLY A 130 13.03 -14.60 -0.52
C GLY A 130 13.79 -13.90 0.62
N PRO A 131 15.09 -14.23 0.80
CA PRO A 131 15.95 -13.54 1.75
C PRO A 131 16.00 -12.02 1.59
N ALA A 132 15.77 -11.50 0.37
CA ALA A 132 15.71 -10.05 0.11
C ALA A 132 14.47 -9.39 0.74
N ASP A 133 13.37 -10.14 0.90
CA ASP A 133 12.13 -9.65 1.49
C ASP A 133 12.19 -9.67 3.03
N ALA A 134 13.04 -10.54 3.60
CA ALA A 134 13.10 -10.80 5.03
C ALA A 134 13.47 -9.57 5.88
N PRO A 135 12.89 -9.44 7.09
CA PRO A 135 13.37 -8.48 8.07
C PRO A 135 14.83 -8.74 8.46
N PRO A 136 15.58 -7.70 8.89
CA PRO A 136 16.94 -7.87 9.37
C PRO A 136 17.06 -8.92 10.49
N GLY A 137 17.93 -9.92 10.29
CA GLY A 137 18.17 -10.99 11.26
C GLY A 137 17.14 -12.12 11.23
N GLU A 138 16.19 -12.09 10.30
CA GLU A 138 15.21 -13.16 10.07
C GLU A 138 15.48 -13.84 8.72
N ALA A 139 15.02 -15.08 8.56
CA ALA A 139 15.07 -15.82 7.31
C ALA A 139 13.68 -16.41 7.02
N PRO A 140 13.26 -16.47 5.74
CA PRO A 140 11.99 -17.10 5.40
C PRO A 140 12.02 -18.60 5.73
N PRO A 141 10.86 -19.21 6.04
CA PRO A 141 10.71 -20.67 6.15
C PRO A 141 11.28 -21.43 4.94
N THR A 142 11.66 -22.68 5.19
CA THR A 142 12.07 -23.64 4.15
C THR A 142 11.14 -24.86 4.22
N PRO A 143 10.37 -25.16 3.16
CA PRO A 143 10.31 -24.46 1.87
C PRO A 143 9.71 -23.04 1.98
N PRO A 144 10.03 -22.13 1.04
CA PRO A 144 9.52 -20.74 1.06
C PRO A 144 8.08 -20.61 0.58
N VAL A 145 7.51 -21.68 0.02
CA VAL A 145 6.11 -21.74 -0.38
C VAL A 145 5.45 -22.93 0.31
N GLU A 146 4.31 -22.68 0.92
CA GLU A 146 3.41 -23.66 1.50
C GLU A 146 2.07 -23.59 0.78
N THR A 147 1.49 -24.76 0.50
CA THR A 147 0.15 -24.85 -0.09
C THR A 147 -0.71 -25.80 0.72
N GLY A 148 -2.02 -25.55 0.72
CA GLY A 148 -2.96 -26.42 1.41
C GLY A 148 -4.38 -26.20 0.93
N CYS A 149 -5.22 -27.23 1.13
CA CYS A 149 -6.64 -27.14 0.85
C CYS A 149 -7.41 -26.80 2.12
N ALA A 150 -7.99 -25.60 2.18
CA ALA A 150 -8.85 -25.20 3.27
C ALA A 150 -10.28 -25.70 3.04
N GLN A 151 -10.74 -26.67 3.83
CA GLN A 151 -12.15 -27.08 3.85
C GLN A 151 -12.89 -26.36 4.97
N VAL A 152 -13.65 -25.34 4.62
CA VAL A 152 -14.26 -24.38 5.56
C VAL A 152 -15.75 -24.22 5.31
N ARG A 153 -16.49 -23.69 6.29
CA ARG A 153 -17.91 -23.31 6.14
C ARG A 153 -18.16 -22.44 4.89
N THR A 154 -19.32 -22.59 4.26
CA THR A 154 -19.64 -21.95 2.97
C THR A 154 -19.52 -20.42 2.99
N ASP A 155 -19.81 -19.79 4.13
CA ASP A 155 -19.67 -18.36 4.32
C ASP A 155 -18.29 -17.92 4.84
N ALA A 156 -17.31 -18.81 5.01
CA ALA A 156 -15.98 -18.44 5.52
C ALA A 156 -15.28 -17.37 4.67
N THR A 157 -14.50 -16.54 5.36
CA THR A 157 -13.61 -15.52 4.79
C THR A 157 -12.29 -16.12 4.30
N ALA A 158 -11.55 -15.38 3.48
CA ALA A 158 -10.20 -15.75 3.08
C ALA A 158 -9.24 -15.86 4.28
N ALA A 159 -9.42 -15.04 5.32
CA ALA A 159 -8.65 -15.15 6.56
C ALA A 159 -8.94 -16.45 7.32
N GLU A 160 -10.20 -16.88 7.39
CA GLU A 160 -10.57 -18.18 7.98
C GLU A 160 -9.99 -19.35 7.16
N ALA A 161 -10.01 -19.26 5.83
CA ALA A 161 -9.38 -20.25 4.95
C ALA A 161 -7.85 -20.30 5.12
N LEU A 162 -7.19 -19.14 5.16
CA LEU A 162 -5.75 -19.05 5.44
C LEU A 162 -5.43 -19.68 6.80
N ALA A 163 -6.21 -19.38 7.84
CA ALA A 163 -6.00 -19.91 9.16
C ALA A 163 -6.19 -21.43 9.25
N GLU A 164 -6.95 -22.05 8.35
CA GLU A 164 -7.04 -23.51 8.28
C GLU A 164 -5.73 -24.15 7.81
N VAL A 165 -4.99 -23.47 6.93
CA VAL A 165 -3.76 -23.97 6.33
C VAL A 165 -2.51 -23.54 7.11
N ALA A 166 -2.42 -22.28 7.52
CA ALA A 166 -1.23 -21.71 8.13
C ALA A 166 -1.56 -20.89 9.39
N LYS A 167 -1.09 -21.36 10.54
CA LYS A 167 -1.24 -20.72 11.86
C LYS A 167 0.11 -20.67 12.59
N PRO A 168 0.32 -19.69 13.49
CA PRO A 168 -0.62 -18.64 13.89
C PRO A 168 -0.66 -17.48 12.89
N LEU A 169 -1.79 -16.76 12.88
CA LEU A 169 -1.92 -15.47 12.19
C LEU A 169 -1.74 -14.34 13.20
N ARG A 170 -0.95 -13.34 12.83
CA ARG A 170 -0.74 -12.12 13.63
C ARG A 170 -1.28 -10.91 12.88
N TYR A 171 -2.12 -10.13 13.55
CA TYR A 171 -2.68 -8.89 13.02
C TYR A 171 -2.30 -7.70 13.90
N ASP A 172 -2.32 -6.50 13.32
CA ASP A 172 -2.23 -5.25 14.08
C ASP A 172 -3.62 -4.77 14.52
N GLY A 173 -3.67 -3.59 15.18
CA GLY A 173 -4.93 -2.99 15.63
C GLY A 173 -5.85 -2.50 14.50
N ALA A 174 -5.34 -2.40 13.28
CA ALA A 174 -6.09 -2.03 12.07
C ALA A 174 -6.52 -3.26 11.24
N ALA A 175 -6.34 -4.48 11.78
CA ALA A 175 -6.59 -5.76 11.11
C ALA A 175 -5.71 -6.00 9.87
N MET A 176 -4.54 -5.37 9.79
CA MET A 176 -3.52 -5.69 8.80
C MET A 176 -2.86 -7.02 9.16
N LEU A 177 -2.70 -7.92 8.19
CA LEU A 177 -2.00 -9.19 8.38
C LEU A 177 -0.49 -8.94 8.47
N CYS A 178 0.06 -9.17 9.65
CA CYS A 178 1.46 -8.91 9.97
C CYS A 178 2.34 -10.16 9.87
N GLY A 179 1.77 -11.34 10.09
CA GLY A 179 2.53 -12.59 10.09
C GLY A 179 1.66 -13.82 9.91
N ILE A 180 2.21 -14.80 9.22
CA ILE A 180 1.62 -16.11 8.91
C ILE A 180 2.61 -17.17 9.37
N ALA A 181 2.14 -18.21 10.07
CA ALA A 181 2.98 -19.30 10.57
C ALA A 181 4.22 -18.83 11.35
N GLY A 182 4.09 -17.70 12.07
CA GLY A 182 5.19 -17.10 12.84
C GLY A 182 6.18 -16.26 12.04
N TYR A 183 5.97 -16.05 10.72
CA TYR A 183 6.82 -15.23 9.86
C TYR A 183 6.10 -14.01 9.26
N PRO A 184 6.75 -12.84 9.20
CA PRO A 184 7.90 -12.49 10.03
C PRO A 184 7.54 -12.53 11.52
N ALA A 185 8.52 -12.82 12.37
CA ALA A 185 8.31 -12.95 13.81
C ALA A 185 7.87 -11.61 14.43
N ARG A 186 8.35 -10.50 13.85
CA ARG A 186 8.05 -9.13 14.28
C ARG A 186 7.74 -8.24 13.08
N GLY A 187 7.22 -7.06 13.38
CA GLY A 187 6.91 -6.04 12.38
C GLY A 187 5.53 -6.18 11.75
N CYS A 188 5.10 -5.13 11.06
CA CYS A 188 3.80 -5.08 10.38
C CYS A 188 3.74 -3.86 9.46
N GLY A 189 4.28 -3.96 8.25
CA GLY A 189 4.20 -2.86 7.28
C GLY A 189 5.30 -1.81 7.40
N GLU A 190 6.47 -2.11 7.98
CA GLU A 190 7.52 -1.11 8.13
C GLU A 190 8.03 -0.59 6.79
N ALA A 191 8.32 0.71 6.77
CA ALA A 191 9.05 1.34 5.69
C ALA A 191 10.46 0.75 5.57
N VAL A 192 10.90 0.54 4.33
CA VAL A 192 12.26 0.17 3.97
C VAL A 192 12.91 1.33 3.22
N ALA A 193 14.14 1.62 3.63
CA ALA A 193 15.03 2.59 3.01
C ALA A 193 16.02 1.90 2.06
#